data_AF-A0A9J9KZ70-F1
#
_entry.id   AF-A0A9J9KZ70-F1
#
_cell.length_a   1.000
_cell.length_b   1.000
_cell.length_c   1.000
_cell.angle_alpha   90.00
_cell.angle_beta   90.00
_cell.angle_gamma   90.00
#
_symmetry.space_group_name_H-M   'P 1'
#
loop_
_entity.id
_entity.type
_entity.pdbx_description
1 polymer ?
#
loop_
_entity_poly.entity_id
_entity_poly.type
_entity_poly.pdbx_seq_one_letter_code
_entity_poly.pdbx_strand_id
1 'polypeptide(L)'
;MDKRLSITLDATWREGTLTYNDFTLEYKSELPLQIPRYELDTSVRIELDDKPTLSGIYLPDIDFSPTRFIHADYGEPVSALQGRARCDWIDSETGDRDYSWDETEWAKTGWTLIRRVEGEFIDVPPEGFFPEGKPEELYNWPQREKKILQEERERITCWSGAFAPFSGRWATIINGATQYTHTRTGQVMLEFEDKQGKKHRACWSLLKRDDDGNVFIIPDLMR
;
A
#
# COMPACT_ATOMS: atom_id res chain seq x y z
N MET A 1 -10.96 -5.17 -23.79
CA MET A 1 -10.36 -6.08 -22.78
C MET A 1 -9.06 -6.67 -23.30
N ASP A 2 -9.01 -7.18 -24.54
CA ASP A 2 -7.77 -7.70 -25.18
C ASP A 2 -6.58 -6.75 -25.14
N LYS A 3 -6.73 -5.50 -25.59
CA LYS A 3 -5.62 -4.53 -25.64
C LYS A 3 -4.98 -4.25 -24.27
N ARG A 4 -5.74 -4.42 -23.18
CA ARG A 4 -5.31 -4.18 -21.80
C ARG A 4 -4.46 -5.33 -21.27
N LEU A 5 -4.90 -6.56 -21.52
CA LEU A 5 -4.11 -7.78 -21.27
C LEU A 5 -2.84 -7.77 -22.10
N SER A 6 -2.91 -7.41 -23.39
CA SER A 6 -1.74 -7.32 -24.26
C SER A 6 -0.68 -6.35 -23.74
N ILE A 7 -1.04 -5.15 -23.26
CA ILE A 7 -0.06 -4.19 -22.70
C ILE A 7 0.67 -4.78 -21.48
N THR A 8 -0.04 -5.49 -20.60
CA THR A 8 0.55 -6.16 -19.43
C THR A 8 1.38 -7.40 -19.81
N LEU A 9 1.05 -8.06 -20.92
CA LEU A 9 1.71 -9.28 -21.41
C LEU A 9 2.95 -8.99 -22.28
N ASP A 10 2.89 -7.92 -23.10
CA ASP A 10 3.89 -7.57 -24.11
C ASP A 10 5.04 -6.71 -23.54
N ALA A 11 5.01 -6.37 -22.24
CA ALA A 11 6.00 -5.53 -21.56
C ALA A 11 6.22 -4.15 -22.24
N THR A 12 5.29 -3.72 -23.10
CA THR A 12 5.32 -2.42 -23.77
C THR A 12 4.67 -1.38 -22.88
N TRP A 13 5.47 -0.81 -21.96
CA TRP A 13 5.02 0.18 -21.01
C TRP A 13 5.61 1.56 -21.30
N ARG A 14 4.78 2.60 -21.19
CA ARG A 14 5.21 4.00 -21.05
C ARG A 14 4.91 4.46 -19.63
N GLU A 15 5.85 5.15 -19.01
CA GLU A 15 5.63 5.72 -17.69
C GLU A 15 4.43 6.65 -17.67
N GLY A 16 3.61 6.54 -16.62
CA GLY A 16 2.35 7.26 -16.54
C GLY A 16 1.16 6.58 -17.20
N THR A 17 1.32 5.57 -18.06
CA THR A 17 0.16 4.94 -18.75
C THR A 17 -0.78 4.20 -17.81
N LEU A 18 -0.28 3.76 -16.64
CA LEU A 18 -1.08 3.11 -15.59
C LEU A 18 -1.15 3.95 -14.30
N THR A 19 -0.46 5.09 -14.24
CA THR A 19 -0.26 5.87 -13.01
C THR A 19 -0.61 7.35 -13.13
N TYR A 20 -0.42 7.99 -14.30
CA TYR A 20 -0.44 9.46 -14.43
C TYR A 20 -1.25 10.03 -15.62
N ASN A 21 -1.52 9.25 -16.67
CA ASN A 21 -2.07 9.80 -17.91
C ASN A 21 -3.52 9.41 -18.19
N ASP A 22 -4.28 10.46 -18.55
CA ASP A 22 -5.59 10.53 -19.20
C ASP A 22 -5.68 9.82 -20.58
N PHE A 23 -4.93 8.75 -20.81
CA PHE A 23 -5.16 7.88 -21.97
C PHE A 23 -6.37 6.98 -21.73
N THR A 24 -7.56 7.61 -21.78
CA THR A 24 -8.87 7.01 -22.06
C THR A 24 -9.06 5.58 -21.55
N LEU A 25 -8.78 5.35 -20.27
CA LEU A 25 -9.42 4.28 -19.52
C LEU A 25 -10.83 4.79 -19.19
N GLU A 26 -11.74 4.55 -20.12
CA GLU A 26 -13.17 4.86 -20.01
C GLU A 26 -13.71 4.63 -18.59
N TYR A 27 -14.26 5.73 -18.07
CA TYR A 27 -14.95 5.93 -16.80
C TYR A 27 -14.08 5.94 -15.55
N LYS A 28 -14.19 7.08 -14.83
CA LYS A 28 -14.14 7.20 -13.37
C LYS A 28 -15.04 6.14 -12.71
N SER A 29 -14.69 4.86 -12.82
CA SER A 29 -15.12 3.91 -11.82
C SER A 29 -14.44 4.37 -10.55
N GLU A 30 -15.24 4.76 -9.55
CA GLU A 30 -14.74 5.01 -8.20
C GLU A 30 -13.80 3.86 -7.85
N LEU A 31 -12.55 4.20 -7.52
CA LEU A 31 -11.61 3.19 -7.04
C LEU A 31 -12.27 2.47 -5.86
N PRO A 32 -12.13 1.14 -5.76
CA PRO A 32 -12.66 0.44 -4.60
C PRO A 32 -12.05 1.06 -3.33
N LEU A 33 -12.82 1.14 -2.24
CA LEU A 33 -12.34 1.70 -0.97
C LEU A 33 -11.07 1.01 -0.46
N GLN A 34 -10.84 -0.23 -0.89
CA GLN A 34 -9.70 -1.04 -0.54
C GLN A 34 -9.18 -1.81 -1.76
N ILE A 35 -7.86 -1.91 -1.88
CA ILE A 35 -7.19 -2.80 -2.82
C ILE A 35 -6.40 -3.88 -2.08
N PRO A 36 -6.22 -5.08 -2.67
CA PRO A 36 -5.37 -6.10 -2.05
C PRO A 36 -3.94 -5.60 -1.84
N ARG A 37 -3.33 -5.98 -0.72
CA ARG A 37 -1.90 -5.79 -0.49
C ARG A 37 -1.10 -6.85 -1.27
N TYR A 38 0.00 -6.42 -1.88
CA TYR A 38 0.95 -7.29 -2.56
C TYR A 38 2.33 -7.15 -1.94
N GLU A 39 3.15 -8.19 -2.06
CA GLU A 39 4.56 -8.17 -1.65
C GLU A 39 5.41 -9.03 -2.58
N LEU A 40 6.73 -8.85 -2.49
CA LEU A 40 7.69 -9.72 -3.15
C LEU A 40 7.83 -11.03 -2.39
N ASP A 41 7.52 -12.13 -3.07
CA ASP A 41 7.77 -13.48 -2.57
C ASP A 41 9.22 -13.88 -2.88
N THR A 42 10.12 -13.62 -1.94
CA THR A 42 11.54 -13.95 -2.08
C THR A 42 11.81 -15.46 -2.09
N SER A 43 10.80 -16.30 -1.82
CA SER A 43 10.91 -17.75 -1.97
C SER A 43 10.67 -18.25 -3.40
N VAL A 44 10.08 -17.42 -4.27
CA VAL A 44 9.83 -17.74 -5.68
C VAL A 44 10.59 -16.79 -6.58
N ARG A 45 11.67 -17.30 -7.16
CA ARG A 45 12.62 -16.54 -7.97
C ARG A 45 12.95 -17.29 -9.26
N ILE A 46 13.09 -16.53 -10.35
CA ILE A 46 13.62 -17.02 -11.63
C ILE A 46 15.01 -16.39 -11.78
N GLU A 47 16.07 -17.19 -11.74
CA GLU A 47 17.42 -16.68 -12.00
C GLU A 47 17.65 -16.48 -13.51
N LEU A 48 18.75 -15.81 -13.85
CA LEU A 48 19.05 -15.25 -15.18
C LEU A 48 18.88 -16.22 -16.37
N ASP A 49 19.09 -17.51 -16.16
CA ASP A 49 19.02 -18.55 -17.18
C ASP A 49 18.02 -19.68 -16.81
N ASP A 50 17.23 -19.46 -15.75
CA ASP A 50 16.20 -20.39 -15.32
C ASP A 50 14.93 -20.24 -16.17
N LYS A 51 14.18 -21.33 -16.25
CA LYS A 51 12.83 -21.32 -16.82
C LYS A 51 11.83 -21.07 -15.68
N PRO A 52 10.77 -20.27 -15.93
CA PRO A 52 9.70 -20.14 -14.96
C PRO A 52 9.09 -21.50 -14.65
N THR A 53 8.70 -21.72 -13.39
CA THR A 53 8.01 -22.95 -12.95
C THR A 53 6.62 -22.67 -12.40
N LEU A 54 6.31 -21.39 -12.15
CA LEU A 54 5.03 -20.93 -11.64
C LEU A 54 4.53 -19.76 -12.49
N SER A 55 3.26 -19.80 -12.88
CA SER A 55 2.61 -18.68 -13.57
C SER A 55 2.30 -17.56 -12.57
N GLY A 56 2.66 -16.32 -12.89
CA GLY A 56 2.46 -15.19 -11.98
C GLY A 56 2.92 -13.86 -12.54
N ILE A 57 2.74 -12.79 -11.77
CA ILE A 57 3.29 -11.47 -12.07
C ILE A 57 4.62 -11.35 -11.34
N TYR A 58 5.69 -11.02 -12.06
CA TYR A 58 7.04 -10.93 -11.52
C TYR A 58 7.60 -9.52 -11.66
N LEU A 59 8.41 -9.10 -10.67
CA LEU A 59 9.25 -7.91 -10.72
C LEU A 59 10.65 -8.30 -11.18
N PRO A 60 11.20 -7.66 -12.24
CA PRO A 60 12.58 -7.89 -12.63
C PRO A 60 13.55 -7.19 -11.69
N ASP A 61 14.73 -7.77 -11.49
CA ASP A 61 15.81 -7.20 -10.68
C ASP A 61 16.65 -6.19 -11.46
N ILE A 62 15.98 -5.36 -12.26
CA ILE A 62 16.64 -4.34 -13.07
C ILE A 62 15.80 -3.07 -13.11
N ASP A 63 16.47 -1.93 -12.97
CA ASP A 63 15.81 -0.64 -13.01
C ASP A 63 15.19 -0.36 -14.38
N PHE A 64 14.14 0.44 -14.39
CA PHE A 64 13.48 0.92 -15.60
C PHE A 64 12.89 -0.19 -16.48
N SER A 65 12.50 -1.30 -15.85
CA SER A 65 11.75 -2.38 -16.49
C SER A 65 10.41 -2.60 -15.78
N PRO A 66 9.32 -2.86 -16.53
CA PRO A 66 8.02 -3.14 -15.94
C PRO A 66 7.96 -4.54 -15.33
N THR A 67 6.99 -4.73 -14.43
CA THR A 67 6.56 -6.07 -14.02
C THR A 67 5.92 -6.79 -15.21
N ARG A 68 6.01 -8.12 -15.23
CA ARG A 68 5.48 -8.93 -16.33
C ARG A 68 4.74 -10.15 -15.81
N PHE A 69 3.63 -10.50 -16.45
CA PHE A 69 3.03 -11.82 -16.27
C PHE A 69 3.87 -12.85 -17.04
N ILE A 70 4.41 -13.82 -16.32
CA ILE A 70 5.24 -14.91 -16.87
C ILE A 70 4.50 -16.22 -16.61
N HIS A 71 4.29 -17.01 -17.66
CA HIS A 71 3.68 -18.33 -17.56
C HIS A 71 4.72 -19.39 -17.20
N ALA A 72 4.35 -20.39 -16.39
CA ALA A 72 5.24 -21.53 -16.07
C ALA A 72 5.77 -22.23 -17.34
N ASP A 73 4.92 -22.35 -18.36
CA ASP A 73 5.29 -22.99 -19.62
C ASP A 73 5.92 -22.03 -20.65
N TYR A 74 6.48 -20.89 -20.23
CA TYR A 74 7.15 -19.95 -21.15
C TYR A 74 8.28 -20.63 -21.96
N GLY A 75 8.90 -21.68 -21.40
CA GLY A 75 9.75 -22.61 -22.15
C GLY A 75 11.21 -22.18 -22.34
N GLU A 76 11.53 -20.92 -22.07
CA GLU A 76 12.86 -20.33 -22.18
C GLU A 76 13.17 -19.34 -21.03
N PRO A 77 14.43 -18.93 -20.84
CA PRO A 77 14.76 -17.86 -19.89
C PRO A 77 14.12 -16.53 -20.27
N VAL A 78 13.69 -15.76 -19.27
CA VAL A 78 12.91 -14.54 -19.49
C VAL A 78 13.80 -13.29 -19.42
N SER A 79 13.83 -12.52 -20.51
CA SER A 79 14.43 -11.19 -20.54
C SER A 79 13.40 -10.10 -20.22
N ALA A 80 13.89 -8.98 -19.71
CA ALA A 80 13.13 -7.78 -19.38
C ALA A 80 13.34 -6.69 -20.44
N LEU A 81 12.29 -5.95 -20.78
CA LEU A 81 12.43 -4.73 -21.59
C LEU A 81 12.85 -3.59 -20.67
N GLN A 82 14.06 -3.07 -20.86
CA GLN A 82 14.65 -2.03 -20.04
C GLN A 82 14.73 -0.70 -20.81
N GLY A 83 14.28 0.39 -20.18
CA GLY A 83 14.51 1.74 -20.66
C GLY A 83 15.97 2.18 -20.56
N ARG A 84 16.50 2.80 -21.62
CA ARG A 84 17.89 3.30 -21.70
C ARG A 84 17.99 4.81 -21.77
N ALA A 85 17.13 5.44 -22.57
CA ALA A 85 17.08 6.89 -22.72
C ALA A 85 15.63 7.37 -22.63
N ARG A 86 15.40 8.39 -21.81
CA ARG A 86 14.10 9.04 -21.67
C ARG A 86 13.82 9.93 -22.88
N CYS A 87 12.55 10.10 -23.18
CA CYS A 87 12.11 11.14 -24.09
C CYS A 87 12.36 12.53 -23.48
N ASP A 88 12.99 13.41 -24.26
CA ASP A 88 13.18 14.83 -23.89
C ASP A 88 12.04 15.72 -24.40
N TRP A 89 10.99 15.13 -24.98
CA TRP A 89 9.86 15.88 -25.53
C TRP A 89 9.04 16.55 -24.42
N ILE A 90 8.74 17.83 -24.66
CA ILE A 90 7.87 18.66 -23.81
C ILE A 90 6.81 19.26 -24.72
N ASP A 91 5.55 19.12 -24.32
CA ASP A 91 4.43 19.73 -25.00
C ASP A 91 4.54 21.26 -24.91
N SER A 92 4.56 21.92 -26.07
CA SER A 92 4.80 23.36 -26.13
C SER A 92 3.63 24.22 -25.64
N GLU A 93 2.42 23.66 -25.56
CA GLU A 93 1.21 24.38 -25.15
C GLU A 93 0.93 24.23 -23.66
N THR A 94 1.10 23.03 -23.13
CA THR A 94 0.83 22.67 -21.73
C THR A 94 2.07 22.74 -20.86
N GLY A 95 3.27 22.56 -21.45
CA GLY A 95 4.53 22.41 -20.72
C GLY A 95 4.74 21.01 -20.13
N ASP A 96 3.85 20.06 -20.45
CA ASP A 96 3.90 18.70 -19.91
C ASP A 96 5.01 17.88 -20.58
N ARG A 97 5.75 17.11 -19.78
CA ARG A 97 6.83 16.24 -20.27
C ARG A 97 6.30 14.87 -20.65
N ASP A 98 6.73 14.32 -21.78
CA ASP A 98 6.51 12.89 -22.07
C ASP A 98 7.51 12.05 -21.25
N TYR A 99 6.98 11.12 -20.46
CA TYR A 99 7.76 10.22 -19.62
C TYR A 99 8.08 8.88 -20.31
N SER A 100 7.82 8.77 -21.61
CA SER A 100 8.18 7.59 -22.41
C SER A 100 9.70 7.38 -22.54
N TRP A 101 10.07 6.21 -23.04
CA TRP A 101 11.46 5.83 -23.34
C TRP A 101 11.68 5.95 -24.85
N ASP A 102 12.70 6.73 -25.26
CA ASP A 102 13.13 6.82 -26.66
C ASP A 102 13.97 5.60 -27.05
N GLU A 103 14.74 5.08 -26.10
CA GLU A 103 15.57 3.89 -26.29
C GLU A 103 15.20 2.82 -25.26
N THR A 104 15.02 1.60 -25.76
CA THR A 104 14.77 0.40 -24.94
C THR A 104 15.62 -0.75 -25.44
N GLU A 105 15.96 -1.68 -24.55
CA GLU A 105 16.63 -2.91 -24.92
C GLU A 105 16.13 -4.11 -24.10
N TRP A 106 16.29 -5.30 -24.66
CA TRP A 106 16.05 -6.54 -23.92
C TRP A 106 17.28 -6.91 -23.10
N ALA A 107 17.15 -6.89 -21.78
CA ALA A 107 18.20 -7.24 -20.84
C ALA A 107 17.86 -8.55 -20.12
N LYS A 108 18.88 -9.40 -19.92
CA LYS A 108 18.78 -10.55 -19.02
C LYS A 108 18.71 -10.06 -17.57
N THR A 109 17.83 -10.66 -16.78
CA THR A 109 17.65 -10.29 -15.36
C THR A 109 17.07 -11.45 -14.55
N GLY A 110 17.21 -11.38 -13.23
CA GLY A 110 16.43 -12.21 -12.32
C GLY A 110 15.03 -11.65 -12.12
N TRP A 111 14.11 -12.49 -11.66
CA TRP A 111 12.71 -12.11 -11.44
C TRP A 111 12.22 -12.64 -10.10
N THR A 112 11.52 -11.78 -9.36
CA THR A 112 10.91 -12.14 -8.07
C THR A 112 9.38 -12.07 -8.19
N LEU A 113 8.68 -13.11 -7.74
CA LEU A 113 7.22 -13.16 -7.83
C LEU A 113 6.60 -12.05 -6.96
N ILE A 114 5.59 -11.37 -7.49
CA ILE A 114 4.70 -10.51 -6.73
C ILE A 114 3.49 -11.36 -6.33
N ARG A 115 3.32 -11.57 -5.02
CA ARG A 115 2.17 -12.32 -4.48
C ARG A 115 1.21 -11.41 -3.76
N ARG A 116 -0.07 -11.81 -3.75
CA ARG A 116 -1.08 -11.22 -2.87
C ARG A 116 -0.82 -11.68 -1.43
N VAL A 117 -0.98 -10.77 -0.48
CA VAL A 117 -1.04 -11.12 0.94
C VAL A 117 -2.51 -11.40 1.28
N GLU A 118 -2.82 -12.67 1.53
CA GLU A 118 -4.22 -13.10 1.75
C GLU A 118 -4.83 -12.42 2.98
N GLY A 119 -6.05 -11.89 2.81
CA GLY A 119 -6.76 -11.16 3.86
C GLY A 119 -6.25 -9.75 4.16
N GLU A 120 -5.17 -9.29 3.51
CA GLU A 120 -4.63 -7.95 3.70
C GLU A 120 -5.01 -7.00 2.55
N PHE A 121 -5.40 -5.79 2.93
CA PHE A 121 -5.85 -4.74 2.04
C PHE A 121 -5.26 -3.40 2.44
N ILE A 122 -5.08 -2.53 1.44
CA ILE A 122 -4.66 -1.15 1.57
C ILE A 122 -5.88 -0.27 1.28
N ASP A 123 -6.19 0.63 2.22
CA ASP A 123 -7.23 1.64 2.04
C ASP A 123 -6.82 2.59 0.92
N VAL A 124 -7.71 2.84 -0.04
CA VAL A 124 -7.45 3.77 -1.14
C VAL A 124 -7.71 5.19 -0.65
N PRO A 125 -6.72 6.10 -0.71
CA PRO A 125 -6.92 7.49 -0.31
C PRO A 125 -8.06 8.13 -1.13
N PRO A 126 -8.91 8.99 -0.53
CA PRO A 126 -9.98 9.69 -1.26
C PRO A 126 -9.48 10.49 -2.48
N GLU A 127 -8.27 11.03 -2.39
CA GLU A 127 -7.57 11.75 -3.46
C GLU A 127 -6.81 10.84 -4.44
N GLY A 128 -6.85 9.52 -4.22
CA GLY A 128 -6.08 8.53 -4.96
C GLY A 128 -4.64 8.37 -4.47
N PHE A 129 -3.92 7.39 -5.00
CA PHE A 129 -2.52 7.14 -4.63
C PHE A 129 -1.54 8.16 -5.22
N PHE A 130 -1.95 8.85 -6.29
CA PHE A 130 -1.15 9.80 -7.06
C PHE A 130 -1.94 11.09 -7.36
N PRO A 131 -2.35 11.84 -6.31
CA PRO A 131 -3.20 13.01 -6.46
C PRO A 131 -2.61 14.15 -7.28
N GLU A 132 -1.28 14.28 -7.35
CA GLU A 132 -0.63 15.35 -8.14
C GLU A 132 -0.35 14.94 -9.59
N GLY A 133 -0.42 13.64 -9.91
CA GLY A 133 -0.13 13.13 -11.23
C GLY A 133 1.36 13.17 -11.60
N LYS A 134 2.26 13.25 -10.62
CA LYS A 134 3.69 13.50 -10.86
C LYS A 134 4.59 12.28 -10.60
N PRO A 135 5.69 12.10 -11.35
CA PRO A 135 6.62 10.98 -11.14
C PRO A 135 7.23 10.96 -9.72
N GLU A 136 7.43 12.13 -9.10
CA GLU A 136 7.95 12.22 -7.74
C GLU A 136 7.06 11.47 -6.73
N GLU A 137 5.77 11.36 -7.00
CA GLU A 137 4.84 10.57 -6.20
C GLU A 137 5.12 9.07 -6.31
N LEU A 138 5.60 8.58 -7.47
CA LEU A 138 6.08 7.21 -7.65
C LEU A 138 7.39 6.99 -6.91
N TYR A 139 8.33 7.90 -7.08
CA TYR A 139 9.69 7.70 -6.57
C TYR A 139 9.74 7.73 -5.04
N ASN A 140 8.81 8.46 -4.42
CA ASN A 140 8.62 8.48 -2.97
C ASN A 140 7.59 7.45 -2.50
N TRP A 141 7.18 6.50 -3.35
CA TRP A 141 6.17 5.49 -3.02
C TRP A 141 6.52 4.66 -1.78
N PRO A 142 7.76 4.14 -1.58
CA PRO A 142 8.05 3.36 -0.37
C PRO A 142 7.82 4.13 0.93
N GLN A 143 8.14 5.44 0.95
CA GLN A 143 7.86 6.30 2.09
C GLN A 143 6.36 6.57 2.24
N ARG A 144 5.65 6.81 1.14
CA ARG A 144 4.19 7.02 1.14
C ARG A 144 3.43 5.76 1.52
N GLU A 145 3.82 4.60 1.04
CA GLU A 145 3.24 3.30 1.39
C GLU A 145 3.49 3.03 2.87
N LYS A 146 4.73 3.20 3.36
CA LYS A 146 5.01 3.11 4.79
C LYS A 146 4.15 4.08 5.58
N LYS A 147 3.95 5.31 5.10
CA LYS A 147 3.04 6.29 5.69
C LYS A 147 1.61 5.74 5.68
N ILE A 148 1.04 5.31 4.57
CA ILE A 148 -0.32 4.72 4.46
C ILE A 148 -0.49 3.49 5.38
N LEU A 149 0.56 2.69 5.56
CA LEU A 149 0.55 1.52 6.43
C LEU A 149 0.80 1.86 7.92
N GLN A 150 1.42 2.99 8.24
CA GLN A 150 1.79 3.42 9.60
C GLN A 150 0.96 4.61 10.15
N GLU A 151 0.40 5.44 9.28
CA GLU A 151 -0.45 6.62 9.46
C GLU A 151 -1.67 6.40 8.52
N GLU A 152 -2.94 6.36 8.93
CA GLU A 152 -3.64 6.82 10.11
C GLU A 152 -4.68 5.77 10.48
N ARG A 153 -4.32 4.87 11.38
CA ARG A 153 -5.34 4.21 12.18
C ARG A 153 -5.24 4.83 13.56
N GLU A 154 -5.92 5.96 13.76
CA GLU A 154 -6.03 6.57 15.07
C GLU A 154 -6.66 5.54 16.01
N ARG A 155 -5.92 5.06 17.01
CA ARG A 155 -6.46 4.10 17.96
C ARG A 155 -7.61 4.77 18.72
N ILE A 156 -8.73 4.08 18.89
CA ILE A 156 -9.84 4.60 19.68
C ILE A 156 -9.31 4.94 21.07
N THR A 157 -9.48 6.20 21.48
CA THR A 157 -9.05 6.69 22.78
C THR A 157 -10.22 7.14 23.64
N CYS A 158 -10.03 7.12 24.96
CA CYS A 158 -11.00 7.60 25.92
C CYS A 158 -10.27 8.19 27.13
N TRP A 159 -10.65 9.41 27.52
CA TRP A 159 -10.10 10.06 28.71
C TRP A 159 -10.75 9.50 29.98
N SER A 160 -9.96 9.37 31.04
CA SER A 160 -10.47 9.08 32.38
C SER A 160 -11.59 10.05 32.77
N GLY A 161 -12.66 9.52 33.37
CA GLY A 161 -13.89 10.27 33.68
C GLY A 161 -14.92 10.31 32.55
N ALA A 162 -14.55 10.02 31.30
CA ALA A 162 -15.52 9.82 30.22
C ALA A 162 -16.06 8.38 30.22
N PHE A 163 -17.22 8.18 29.59
CA PHE A 163 -17.76 6.83 29.39
C PHE A 163 -17.01 6.11 28.27
N ALA A 164 -16.62 4.86 28.52
CA ALA A 164 -15.94 4.03 27.55
C ALA A 164 -16.87 3.77 26.35
N PRO A 165 -16.45 4.09 25.12
CA PRO A 165 -17.30 3.92 23.93
C PRO A 165 -17.50 2.44 23.57
N PHE A 166 -16.56 1.57 23.97
CA PHE A 166 -16.57 0.15 23.64
C PHE A 166 -16.11 -0.70 24.82
N SER A 167 -16.61 -1.94 24.85
CA SER A 167 -16.18 -2.96 25.80
C SER A 167 -14.87 -3.59 25.32
N GLY A 168 -13.89 -3.71 26.20
CA GLY A 168 -12.62 -4.30 25.85
C GLY A 168 -11.46 -3.98 26.78
N ARG A 169 -10.26 -4.35 26.32
CA ARG A 169 -9.00 -4.10 27.01
C ARG A 169 -8.40 -2.79 26.53
N TRP A 170 -8.05 -1.93 27.46
CA TRP A 170 -7.44 -0.63 27.23
C TRP A 170 -6.06 -0.57 27.88
N ALA A 171 -5.21 0.33 27.38
CA ALA A 171 -3.95 0.67 28.03
C ALA A 171 -3.68 2.17 28.03
N THR A 172 -2.92 2.62 29.01
CA THR A 172 -2.37 3.98 29.05
C THR A 172 -0.93 3.92 29.50
N ILE A 173 -0.13 4.89 29.05
CA ILE A 173 1.29 5.01 29.41
C ILE A 173 1.51 6.42 29.92
N ILE A 174 1.91 6.54 31.19
CA ILE A 174 2.26 7.83 31.82
C ILE A 174 3.64 7.68 32.44
N ASN A 175 4.57 8.58 32.09
CA ASN A 175 5.94 8.60 32.62
C ASN A 175 6.65 7.23 32.54
N GLY A 176 6.45 6.50 31.43
CA GLY A 176 7.03 5.17 31.21
C GLY A 176 6.35 4.02 31.97
N ALA A 177 5.36 4.30 32.81
CA ALA A 177 4.56 3.28 33.48
C ALA A 177 3.31 2.98 32.65
N THR A 178 3.10 1.70 32.33
CA THR A 178 1.94 1.23 31.57
C THR A 178 0.91 0.62 32.51
N GLN A 179 -0.35 0.98 32.33
CA GLN A 179 -1.48 0.32 33.00
C GLN A 179 -2.45 -0.23 31.98
N TYR A 180 -3.14 -1.29 32.39
CA TYR A 180 -4.18 -1.95 31.62
C TYR A 180 -5.47 -1.95 32.41
N THR A 181 -6.58 -1.81 31.71
CA THR A 181 -7.90 -2.00 32.30
C THR A 181 -8.81 -2.73 31.32
N HIS A 182 -9.83 -3.39 31.85
CA HIS A 182 -10.94 -3.92 31.07
C HIS A 182 -12.18 -3.15 31.46
N THR A 183 -12.82 -2.49 30.50
CA THR A 183 -14.04 -1.70 30.75
C THR A 183 -15.17 -2.19 29.87
N ARG A 184 -16.39 -2.02 30.34
CA ARG A 184 -17.61 -2.24 29.54
C ARG A 184 -18.07 -0.93 28.90
N THR A 185 -18.77 -1.02 27.78
CA THR A 185 -19.40 0.13 27.12
C THR A 185 -20.27 0.88 28.12
N GLY A 186 -20.14 2.21 28.18
CA GLY A 186 -20.88 3.06 29.12
C GLY A 186 -20.32 3.05 30.55
N GLN A 187 -19.24 2.32 30.85
CA GLN A 187 -18.53 2.42 32.12
C GLN A 187 -17.61 3.64 32.13
N VAL A 188 -17.53 4.34 33.26
CA VAL A 188 -16.57 5.46 33.41
C VAL A 188 -15.13 4.94 33.35
N MET A 189 -14.32 5.55 32.50
CA MET A 189 -12.92 5.20 32.33
C MET A 189 -12.12 5.60 33.57
N LEU A 190 -11.31 4.67 34.07
CA LEU A 190 -10.55 4.85 35.32
C LEU A 190 -9.43 5.88 35.17
N GLU A 191 -9.07 6.51 36.28
CA GLU A 191 -7.82 7.29 36.37
C GLU A 191 -6.61 6.36 36.44
N PHE A 192 -5.45 6.87 36.03
CA PHE A 192 -4.18 6.16 36.20
C PHE A 192 -3.71 6.30 37.64
N GLU A 193 -3.34 5.20 38.29
CA GLU A 193 -2.85 5.21 39.68
C GLU A 193 -1.34 5.02 39.72
N ASP A 194 -0.57 5.99 40.20
CA ASP A 194 0.88 5.83 40.29
C ASP A 194 1.30 4.85 41.41
N LYS A 195 2.60 4.57 41.50
CA LYS A 195 3.16 3.67 42.52
C LYS A 195 2.92 4.15 43.96
N GLN A 196 2.54 5.41 44.16
CA GLN A 196 2.23 5.99 45.47
C GLN A 196 0.72 6.00 45.74
N GLY A 197 -0.11 5.44 44.86
CA GLY A 197 -1.56 5.41 44.99
C GLY A 197 -2.25 6.71 44.58
N LYS A 198 -1.52 7.67 44.00
CA LYS A 198 -2.11 8.94 43.56
C LYS A 198 -2.71 8.76 42.16
N LYS A 199 -3.95 9.24 42.01
CA LYS A 199 -4.70 9.18 40.75
C LYS A 199 -4.39 10.36 39.85
N HIS A 200 -4.27 10.09 38.56
CA HIS A 200 -3.97 11.05 37.51
C HIS A 200 -4.94 10.89 36.34
N ARG A 201 -5.34 12.02 35.75
CA ARG A 201 -6.11 12.00 34.51
C ARG A 201 -5.27 11.37 33.40
N ALA A 202 -5.85 10.42 32.68
CA ALA A 202 -5.15 9.62 31.69
C ALA A 202 -5.96 9.49 30.39
N CYS A 203 -5.26 9.44 29.26
CA CYS A 203 -5.84 9.04 27.98
C CYS A 203 -5.59 7.54 27.79
N TRP A 204 -6.65 6.77 27.65
CA TRP A 204 -6.59 5.32 27.43
C TRP A 204 -6.77 5.02 25.96
N SER A 205 -5.97 4.10 25.42
CA SER A 205 -6.08 3.59 24.07
C SER A 205 -6.61 2.16 24.06
N LEU A 206 -7.60 1.87 23.23
CA LEU A 206 -8.23 0.57 23.12
C LEU A 206 -7.28 -0.43 22.44
N LEU A 207 -6.96 -1.53 23.12
CA LEU A 207 -6.06 -2.57 22.62
C LEU A 207 -6.79 -3.71 21.93
N LYS A 208 -7.93 -4.13 22.50
CA LYS A 208 -8.76 -5.21 21.99
C LYS A 208 -10.21 -4.95 22.37
N ARG A 209 -11.16 -5.24 21.47
CA ARG A 209 -12.59 -5.23 21.77
C ARG A 209 -13.09 -6.62 22.12
N ASP A 210 -14.14 -6.66 22.96
CA ASP A 210 -14.79 -7.92 23.33
C ASP A 210 -15.62 -8.52 22.19
N ASP A 211 -16.06 -7.69 21.24
CA ASP A 211 -16.78 -8.09 20.03
C ASP A 211 -15.85 -8.36 18.83
N ASP A 212 -14.54 -8.42 19.08
CA ASP A 212 -13.48 -8.54 18.07
C ASP A 212 -13.54 -7.48 16.94
N GLY A 213 -14.22 -6.34 17.17
CA GLY A 213 -14.27 -5.23 16.24
C GLY A 213 -12.96 -4.44 16.12
N ASN A 214 -12.94 -3.47 15.21
CA ASN A 214 -11.76 -2.65 14.98
C ASN A 214 -11.44 -1.73 16.19
N VAL A 215 -10.16 -1.64 16.55
CA VAL A 215 -9.64 -0.82 17.66
C VAL A 215 -9.16 0.55 17.22
N PHE A 216 -9.28 0.84 15.93
CA PHE A 216 -8.93 2.09 15.31
C PHE A 216 -10.18 2.81 14.84
N ILE A 217 -10.13 4.14 14.83
CA ILE A 217 -11.14 5.01 14.25
C ILE A 217 -11.17 4.70 12.76
N ILE A 218 -12.33 4.25 12.29
CA ILE A 218 -12.61 4.09 10.86
C ILE A 218 -13.37 5.35 10.45
N PRO A 219 -12.78 6.25 9.64
CA PRO A 219 -13.48 7.43 9.15
C PRO A 219 -14.51 7.01 8.09
N ASP A 220 -15.65 6.45 8.54
CA ASP A 220 -16.92 6.39 7.78
C ASP A 220 -18.13 5.80 8.55
N LEU A 221 -18.04 5.61 9.87
CA LEU A 221 -19.17 5.14 10.70
C LEU A 221 -19.68 6.18 11.72
N MET A 222 -19.37 7.45 11.52
CA MET A 222 -19.94 8.57 12.29
C MET A 222 -20.75 9.53 11.41
N ARG A 223 -21.75 8.98 10.70
CA ARG A 223 -22.95 9.70 10.29
C ARG A 223 -24.19 8.86 10.58
#